data_AF-U7UUV3-F1
#
_entry.id   AF-U7UUV3-F1
#
_cell.length_a   1.000
_cell.length_b   1.000
_cell.length_c   1.000
_cell.angle_alpha   90.00
_cell.angle_beta   90.00
_cell.angle_gamma   90.00
#
_symmetry.space_group_name_H-M   'P 1'
#
loop_
_entity.id
_entity.type
_entity.pdbx_description
1 polymer ?
#
loop_
_entity_poly.entity_id
_entity_poly.type
_entity_poly.pdbx_seq_one_letter_code
_entity_poly.pdbx_strand_id
1 'polypeptide(L)'
;MKGKLKRQKSLIRKRKIKMSNMPLVLTCILVIILSIVVTALQAQISNLDRALIKQESEIKDLENTKLSLEGEIKGIISSQEIQDAAMYKLGMVHPDEKQIVYIDVKEDKKQKDVNNNVFLSPIVSVIKSFTKN
;
A
#
# COMPACT_ATOMS: atom_id res chain seq x y z
N MET A 1 -40.49 -24.22 93.94
CA MET A 1 -41.06 -23.64 92.71
C MET A 1 -39.92 -23.27 91.76
N LYS A 2 -39.79 -23.98 90.63
CA LYS A 2 -38.69 -23.79 89.67
C LYS A 2 -39.08 -22.70 88.66
N GLY A 3 -38.48 -21.52 88.81
CA GLY A 3 -38.60 -20.39 87.87
C GLY A 3 -37.92 -20.72 86.54
N LYS A 4 -38.65 -20.50 85.45
CA LYS A 4 -38.34 -20.97 84.10
C LYS A 4 -37.15 -20.21 83.50
N LEU A 5 -35.98 -20.86 83.39
CA LEU A 5 -34.94 -20.51 82.41
C LEU A 5 -35.49 -20.77 81.01
N LYS A 6 -36.22 -19.79 80.46
CA LYS A 6 -36.73 -19.84 79.08
C LYS A 6 -35.59 -19.45 78.13
N ARG A 7 -34.77 -20.46 77.85
CA ARG A 7 -33.86 -20.65 76.71
C ARG A 7 -34.19 -19.70 75.55
N GLN A 8 -33.46 -18.59 75.45
CA GLN A 8 -33.51 -17.68 74.31
C GLN A 8 -32.75 -18.36 73.16
N LYS A 9 -33.40 -19.28 72.44
CA LYS A 9 -32.90 -19.74 71.14
C LYS A 9 -33.30 -18.70 70.12
N SER A 10 -32.40 -17.75 69.84
CA SER A 10 -32.55 -16.84 68.71
C SER A 10 -32.65 -17.68 67.43
N LEU A 11 -33.80 -17.57 66.78
CA LEU A 11 -34.09 -18.22 65.51
C LEU A 11 -33.26 -17.53 64.43
N ILE A 12 -32.05 -18.04 64.18
CA ILE A 12 -31.30 -17.70 62.97
C ILE A 12 -32.06 -18.36 61.80
N ARG A 13 -33.09 -17.69 61.29
CA ARG A 13 -33.74 -18.03 60.02
C ARG A 13 -32.71 -17.80 58.92
N LYS A 14 -31.99 -18.85 58.52
CA LYS A 14 -31.21 -18.85 57.28
C LYS A 14 -32.18 -18.65 56.12
N ARG A 15 -32.24 -17.44 55.55
CA ARG A 15 -32.94 -17.20 54.29
C ARG A 15 -32.25 -18.04 53.22
N LYS A 16 -32.91 -19.09 52.74
CA LYS A 16 -32.48 -19.78 51.52
C LYS A 16 -32.75 -18.82 50.37
N ILE A 17 -31.68 -18.25 49.80
CA ILE A 17 -31.77 -17.49 48.56
C ILE A 17 -32.25 -18.46 47.49
N LYS A 18 -33.45 -18.23 46.93
CA LYS A 18 -33.94 -19.02 45.79
C LYS A 18 -33.15 -18.60 44.56
N MET A 19 -32.22 -19.45 44.13
CA MET A 19 -31.38 -19.24 42.95
C MET A 19 -32.13 -19.70 41.68
N SER A 20 -33.25 -19.07 41.33
CA SER A 20 -34.04 -19.47 40.15
C SER A 20 -33.40 -19.09 38.82
N ASN A 21 -32.54 -18.06 38.81
CA ASN A 21 -31.97 -17.48 37.59
C ASN A 21 -30.46 -17.72 37.46
N MET A 22 -29.87 -18.53 38.35
CA MET A 22 -28.45 -18.87 38.34
C MET A 22 -27.92 -19.46 37.02
N PRO A 23 -28.63 -20.37 36.33
CA PRO A 23 -28.16 -20.86 35.04
C PRO A 23 -28.10 -19.76 33.98
N LEU A 24 -29.01 -18.77 34.03
CA LEU A 24 -29.05 -17.66 33.08
C LEU A 24 -27.91 -16.67 33.31
N VAL A 25 -27.56 -16.41 34.57
CA VAL A 25 -26.39 -15.57 34.91
C VAL A 25 -25.09 -16.25 34.45
N LEU A 26 -24.98 -17.57 34.64
CA LEU A 26 -23.82 -18.35 34.19
C LEU A 26 -23.66 -18.32 32.67
N THR A 27 -24.74 -18.49 31.90
CA THR A 27 -24.66 -18.41 30.44
C THR A 27 -24.30 -17.01 29.95
N CYS A 28 -24.83 -15.95 30.57
CA CYS A 28 -24.43 -14.58 30.25
C CYS A 28 -22.94 -14.34 30.49
N ILE A 29 -22.38 -14.81 31.60
CA ILE A 29 -20.93 -14.68 31.89
C ILE A 29 -20.11 -15.41 30.83
N LEU A 30 -20.54 -16.61 30.44
CA LEU A 30 -19.86 -17.42 29.43
C LEU A 30 -19.86 -16.73 28.06
N VAL A 31 -20.98 -16.14 27.66
CA VAL A 31 -21.10 -15.34 26.41
C VAL A 31 -20.18 -14.11 26.45
N ILE A 32 -20.10 -13.43 27.59
CA ILE A 32 -19.20 -12.26 27.73
C ILE A 32 -17.74 -12.68 27.58
N ILE A 33 -17.33 -13.79 28.20
CA ILE A 33 -15.96 -14.30 28.08
C ILE A 33 -15.65 -14.68 26.62
N LEU A 34 -16.57 -15.38 25.95
CA LEU A 34 -16.41 -15.73 24.54
C LEU A 34 -16.29 -14.50 23.65
N SER A 35 -17.11 -13.48 23.89
CA SER A 35 -17.05 -12.21 23.17
C SER A 35 -15.68 -11.54 23.29
N ILE A 36 -15.13 -11.48 24.52
CA ILE A 36 -13.81 -10.89 24.78
C ILE A 36 -12.70 -11.66 24.04
N VAL A 37 -12.76 -12.99 24.06
CA VAL A 37 -11.78 -13.84 23.36
C VAL A 37 -11.83 -13.60 21.86
N VAL A 38 -13.03 -13.59 21.25
CA VAL A 38 -13.20 -13.35 19.81
C VAL A 38 -12.66 -11.97 19.41
N THR A 39 -12.95 -10.93 20.21
CA THR A 39 -12.43 -9.58 19.94
C THR A 39 -10.91 -9.52 20.06
N ALA A 40 -10.31 -10.20 21.04
CA ALA A 40 -8.85 -10.24 21.19
C ALA A 40 -8.17 -10.93 19.99
N LEU A 41 -8.75 -12.02 19.47
CA LEU A 41 -8.25 -12.70 18.29
C LEU A 41 -8.37 -11.83 17.04
N GLN A 42 -9.51 -11.17 16.84
CA GLN A 42 -9.71 -10.19 15.77
C GLN A 42 -8.68 -9.06 15.81
N ALA A 43 -8.34 -8.55 17.00
CA ALA A 43 -7.31 -7.51 17.14
C ALA A 43 -5.93 -8.00 16.71
N GLN A 44 -5.57 -9.26 17.01
CA GLN A 44 -4.31 -9.85 16.56
C GLN A 44 -4.27 -10.03 15.04
N ILE A 45 -5.36 -10.53 14.45
CA ILE A 45 -5.50 -10.67 13.00
C ILE A 45 -5.35 -9.31 12.32
N SER A 46 -6.04 -8.28 12.81
CA SER A 46 -5.95 -6.94 12.24
C SER A 46 -4.53 -6.34 12.32
N ASN A 47 -3.77 -6.66 13.36
CA ASN A 47 -2.36 -6.25 13.45
C ASN A 47 -1.49 -6.97 12.42
N LEU A 48 -1.72 -8.28 12.21
CA LEU A 48 -1.07 -9.05 11.16
C LEU A 48 -1.43 -8.52 9.77
N ASP A 49 -2.69 -8.21 9.51
CA ASP A 49 -3.14 -7.65 8.24
C ASP A 49 -2.45 -6.32 7.92
N ARG A 50 -2.29 -5.45 8.93
CA ARG A 50 -1.53 -4.19 8.77
C ARG A 50 -0.08 -4.44 8.42
N ALA A 51 0.56 -5.41 9.08
CA ALA A 51 1.94 -5.79 8.77
C ALA A 51 2.06 -6.35 7.35
N LEU A 52 1.09 -7.17 6.93
CA LEU A 52 1.03 -7.75 5.59
C LEU A 52 0.86 -6.67 4.52
N ILE A 53 -0.07 -5.73 4.70
CA ILE A 53 -0.26 -4.58 3.79
C ILE A 53 1.03 -3.75 3.67
N LYS A 54 1.72 -3.51 4.79
CA LYS A 54 2.99 -2.79 4.78
C LYS A 54 4.05 -3.55 3.96
N GLN A 55 4.20 -4.85 4.20
CA GLN A 55 5.15 -5.67 3.46
C GLN A 55 4.82 -5.74 1.96
N GLU A 56 3.54 -5.84 1.61
CA GLU A 56 3.09 -5.84 0.22
C GLU A 56 3.40 -4.51 -0.48
N SER A 57 3.20 -3.38 0.21
CA SER A 57 3.59 -2.07 -0.31
C SER A 57 5.10 -1.95 -0.53
N GLU A 58 5.91 -2.47 0.40
CA GLU A 58 7.37 -2.46 0.29
C GLU A 58 7.85 -3.31 -0.88
N ILE A 59 7.27 -4.50 -1.09
CA ILE A 59 7.56 -5.36 -2.25
C ILE A 59 7.25 -4.63 -3.56
N LYS A 60 6.11 -3.95 -3.64
CA LYS A 60 5.72 -3.20 -4.82
C LYS A 60 6.68 -2.05 -5.12
N ASP A 61 7.11 -1.32 -4.10
CA ASP A 61 8.09 -0.24 -4.26
C ASP A 61 9.46 -0.77 -4.71
N LEU A 62 9.89 -1.90 -4.16
CA LEU A 62 11.10 -2.61 -4.58
C LEU A 62 11.01 -3.06 -6.04
N GLU A 63 9.88 -3.61 -6.46
CA GLU A 63 9.66 -4.04 -7.84
C GLU A 63 9.70 -2.86 -8.82
N ASN A 64 9.04 -1.76 -8.49
CA ASN A 64 9.09 -0.52 -9.28
C ASN A 64 10.52 0.01 -9.38
N THR A 65 11.26 0.01 -8.27
CA THR A 65 12.67 0.44 -8.24
C THR A 65 13.53 -0.44 -9.14
N LYS A 66 13.34 -1.76 -9.06
CA LYS A 66 14.02 -2.73 -9.93
C LYS A 66 13.73 -2.44 -11.41
N LEU A 67 12.47 -2.26 -11.77
CA LEU A 67 12.08 -1.96 -13.15
C LEU A 67 12.68 -0.65 -13.66
N SER A 68 12.74 0.39 -12.81
CA SER A 68 13.40 1.65 -13.14
C SER A 68 14.88 1.45 -13.43
N LEU A 69 15.60 0.76 -12.53
CA LEU A 69 17.02 0.47 -12.69
C LEU A 69 17.31 -0.39 -13.93
N GLU A 70 16.47 -1.39 -14.22
CA GLU A 70 16.58 -2.17 -15.46
C GLU A 70 16.36 -1.30 -16.71
N GLY A 71 15.44 -0.34 -16.63
CA GLY A 71 15.21 0.66 -17.68
C GLY A 71 16.43 1.55 -17.91
N GLU A 72 17.03 2.07 -16.83
CA GLU A 72 18.26 2.87 -16.87
C GLU A 72 19.42 2.09 -17.48
N ILE A 73 19.63 0.85 -17.04
CA ILE A 73 20.68 -0.04 -17.60
C ILE A 73 20.48 -0.23 -19.11
N LYS A 74 19.25 -0.54 -19.55
CA LYS A 74 18.94 -0.67 -20.98
C LYS A 74 19.17 0.62 -21.75
N GLY A 75 18.82 1.76 -21.16
CA GLY A 75 19.08 3.08 -21.74
C GLY A 75 20.56 3.37 -21.93
N ILE A 76 21.39 3.02 -20.95
CA ILE A 76 22.85 3.16 -21.01
C ILE A 76 23.43 2.24 -22.09
N ILE A 77 23.05 0.96 -22.11
CA ILE A 77 23.51 0.00 -23.13
C ILE A 77 23.14 0.46 -24.53
N SER A 78 21.88 0.88 -24.74
CA SER A 78 21.43 1.42 -26.03
C SER A 78 22.21 2.66 -26.44
N SER A 79 22.48 3.58 -25.51
CA SER A 79 23.26 4.78 -25.78
C SER A 79 24.70 4.44 -26.18
N GLN A 80 25.30 3.44 -25.53
CA GLN A 80 26.63 2.93 -25.88
C GLN A 80 26.64 2.28 -27.27
N GLU A 81 25.64 1.46 -27.59
CA GLU A 81 25.50 0.84 -28.91
C GLU A 81 25.32 1.90 -30.02
N ILE A 82 24.56 2.97 -29.75
CA ILE A 82 24.39 4.10 -30.66
C ILE A 82 25.73 4.83 -30.84
N GLN A 83 26.46 5.09 -29.75
CA GLN A 83 27.78 5.72 -29.80
C GLN A 83 28.76 4.89 -30.64
N ASP A 84 28.83 3.59 -30.40
CA ASP A 84 29.73 2.68 -31.11
C ASP A 84 29.36 2.60 -32.60
N ALA A 85 28.07 2.52 -32.92
CA ALA A 85 27.61 2.55 -34.30
C ALA A 85 27.97 3.88 -34.99
N ALA A 86 27.76 5.01 -34.32
CA ALA A 86 28.10 6.33 -34.84
C ALA A 86 29.61 6.47 -35.10
N MET A 87 30.45 6.06 -34.14
CA MET A 87 31.90 6.19 -34.25
C MET A 87 32.48 5.22 -35.29
N TYR A 88 32.16 3.94 -35.20
CA TYR A 88 32.85 2.91 -35.98
C TYR A 88 32.19 2.60 -37.32
N LYS A 89 30.86 2.74 -37.44
CA LYS A 89 30.17 2.49 -38.72
C LYS A 89 29.97 3.76 -39.53
N LEU A 90 29.64 4.87 -38.87
CA LEU A 90 29.36 6.15 -39.54
C LEU A 90 30.58 7.09 -39.57
N GLY A 91 31.67 6.74 -38.89
CA GLY A 91 32.88 7.57 -38.83
C GLY A 91 32.67 8.90 -38.10
N MET A 92 31.64 8.99 -37.27
CA MET A 92 31.34 10.21 -36.50
C MET A 92 32.38 10.39 -35.40
N VAL A 93 32.78 11.64 -35.17
CA VAL A 93 33.71 12.02 -34.10
C VAL A 93 33.01 12.98 -33.15
N HIS A 94 33.40 12.98 -31.87
CA HIS A 94 32.89 13.95 -30.91
C HIS A 94 33.25 15.37 -31.37
N PRO A 95 32.31 16.33 -31.33
CA PRO A 95 32.59 17.71 -31.71
C PRO A 95 33.47 18.41 -30.68
N ASP A 96 34.34 19.30 -31.14
CA ASP A 96 35.14 20.17 -30.29
C ASP A 96 34.27 21.25 -29.64
N GLU A 97 34.71 21.80 -28.50
CA GLU A 97 33.97 22.84 -27.75
C GLU A 97 33.61 24.07 -28.60
N LYS A 98 34.44 24.39 -29.60
CA LYS A 98 34.22 25.51 -30.53
C LYS A 98 33.10 25.26 -31.53
N GLN A 99 32.66 24.01 -31.69
CA GLN A 99 31.61 23.59 -32.62
C GLN A 99 30.23 23.49 -31.93
N ILE A 100 30.16 23.70 -30.61
CA ILE A 100 28.91 23.68 -29.84
C ILE A 100 28.28 25.07 -29.89
N VAL A 101 27.09 25.18 -30.50
CA VAL A 101 26.32 26.42 -30.55
C VAL A 101 25.11 26.30 -29.63
N TYR A 102 25.08 27.12 -28.58
CA TYR A 102 23.93 27.22 -27.68
C TYR A 102 22.87 28.12 -28.30
N ILE A 103 21.64 27.63 -28.35
CA ILE A 103 20.50 28.36 -28.90
C ILE A 103 19.63 28.80 -27.73
N ASP A 104 19.40 30.11 -27.59
CA ASP A 104 18.51 30.66 -26.57
C ASP A 104 17.06 30.40 -26.99
N VAL A 105 16.42 29.41 -26.36
CA VAL A 105 15.02 29.10 -26.59
C VAL A 105 14.18 30.09 -25.79
N LYS A 106 13.73 31.16 -26.45
CA LYS A 106 12.69 32.03 -25.88
C LYS A 106 11.45 31.17 -25.62
N GLU A 107 10.89 31.29 -24.42
CA GLU A 107 9.63 30.65 -24.06
C GLU A 107 8.49 31.25 -24.89
N ASP A 108 8.34 30.77 -26.13
CA ASP A 108 7.16 31.05 -26.92
C ASP A 108 5.97 30.43 -26.18
N LYS A 109 5.07 31.31 -25.73
CA LYS A 109 3.83 30.96 -25.05
C LYS A 109 3.15 29.84 -25.83
N LYS A 110 3.20 28.63 -25.28
CA LYS A 110 2.57 27.44 -25.86
C LYS A 110 1.11 27.74 -26.15
N GLN A 111 0.76 27.90 -27.43
CA GLN A 111 -0.61 27.72 -27.84
C GLN A 111 -0.97 26.27 -27.50
N LYS A 112 -1.93 26.10 -26.60
CA LYS A 112 -2.46 24.81 -26.18
C LYS A 112 -3.30 24.22 -27.30
N ASP A 113 -2.61 23.62 -28.26
CA ASP A 113 -3.13 22.58 -29.13
C ASP A 113 -2.11 21.44 -28.93
N VAL A 114 -2.42 20.25 -28.38
CA VAL A 114 -3.54 19.38 -28.68
C VAL A 114 -3.64 18.37 -27.53
N ASN A 115 -4.86 18.09 -27.07
CA ASN A 115 -5.21 16.85 -26.39
C ASN A 115 -5.19 15.72 -27.43
N ASN A 116 -4.23 14.79 -27.33
CA ASN A 116 -4.43 13.34 -27.54
C ASN A 116 -3.09 12.57 -27.46
N ASN A 117 -2.98 11.72 -26.44
CA ASN A 117 -2.24 10.45 -26.37
C ASN A 117 -0.81 10.42 -26.96
N VAL A 118 0.15 10.63 -26.06
CA VAL A 118 1.62 10.75 -26.24
C VAL A 118 2.32 9.48 -26.77
N PHE A 119 1.61 8.40 -27.10
CA PHE A 119 2.22 7.12 -27.51
C PHE A 119 2.10 6.75 -29.00
N LEU A 120 1.40 7.55 -29.82
CA LEU A 120 1.22 7.26 -31.26
C LEU A 120 2.08 8.15 -32.19
N SER A 121 2.99 8.94 -31.61
CA SER A 121 3.67 10.06 -32.30
C SER A 121 4.55 9.68 -33.50
N PRO A 122 5.36 8.58 -33.50
CA PRO A 122 6.24 8.33 -34.64
C PRO A 122 5.48 7.85 -35.89
N ILE A 123 4.59 6.87 -35.75
CA ILE A 123 3.91 6.22 -36.89
C ILE A 123 2.93 7.18 -37.56
N VAL A 124 2.14 7.93 -36.79
CA VAL A 124 1.16 8.88 -37.33
C VAL A 124 1.85 10.09 -37.97
N SER A 125 2.99 10.54 -37.42
CA SER A 125 3.79 11.62 -38.01
C SER A 125 4.36 11.23 -39.38
N VAL A 126 4.87 10.00 -39.49
CA VAL A 126 5.40 9.46 -40.75
C VAL A 126 4.29 9.25 -41.79
N ILE A 127 3.13 8.72 -41.40
CA ILE A 127 2.00 8.56 -42.35
C ILE A 127 1.53 9.93 -42.85
N LYS A 128 1.42 10.92 -41.96
CA LYS A 128 0.98 12.28 -42.32
C LYS A 128 1.97 13.01 -43.24
N SER A 129 3.27 12.70 -43.17
CA SER A 129 4.25 13.28 -44.10
C SER A 129 4.11 12.75 -45.53
N PHE A 130 3.56 11.54 -45.72
CA PHE A 130 3.36 10.96 -47.05
C PHE A 130 1.98 11.23 -47.65
N THR A 131 0.99 11.63 -46.85
CA THR A 131 -0.38 11.92 -47.33
C THR A 131 -0.59 13.40 -47.70
N LYS A 132 0.36 14.29 -47.39
CA LYS A 132 0.25 15.71 -47.77
C LYS A 132 0.82 15.95 -49.18
N ASN A 133 0.03 15.58 -50.19
CA ASN A 133 0.11 16.13 -51.55
C ASN A 133 -1.13 16.97 -51.82
#